data_AF-A0A7W1IYI2-F1
#
_entry.id   AF-A0A7W1IYI2-F1
#
_cell.length_a   1.000
_cell.length_b   1.000
_cell.length_c   1.000
_cell.angle_alpha   90.00
_cell.angle_beta   90.00
_cell.angle_gamma   90.00
#
_symmetry.space_group_name_H-M   'P 1'
#
loop_
_entity.id
_entity.type
_entity.pdbx_description
1 polymer ?
#
loop_
_entity_poly.entity_id
_entity_poly.type
_entity_poly.pdbx_seq_one_letter_code
_entity_poly.pdbx_strand_id
1 'polypeptide(L)' 'GIYSLESPGGWQIIGRTNVALFTPEAESPTFLKAGDNVKFYKAIF' A
#
# COMPACT_ATOMS: atom_id res chain seq x y z
N GLY A 1 8.78 -1.51 1.12
CA GLY A 1 7.45 -1.05 1.59
C GLY A 1 6.56 -0.77 0.40
N ILE A 2 5.44 -0.09 0.60
CA ILE A 2 4.49 0.26 -0.47
C ILE A 2 4.23 1.76 -0.41
N TYR A 3 4.34 2.45 -1.54
CA TYR A 3 3.92 3.84 -1.64
C TYR A 3 2.39 3.89 -1.63
N SER A 4 1.81 4.56 -0.64
CA SER A 4 0.35 4.74 -0.51
C SER A 4 -0.19 5.87 -1.39
N LEU A 5 0.68 6.79 -1.79
CA LEU A 5 0.39 7.95 -2.64
C LEU A 5 1.48 8.11 -3.70
N GLU A 6 1.13 8.75 -4.81
CA GLU A 6 2.11 9.17 -5.81
C GLU A 6 3.04 10.24 -5.23
N SER A 7 4.33 9.93 -5.21
CA SER A 7 5.36 10.82 -4.70
C SER A 7 6.72 10.46 -5.29
N PRO A 8 7.65 11.43 -5.40
CA PRO A 8 9.02 11.11 -5.77
C PRO A 8 9.64 10.20 -4.71
N GLY A 9 10.32 9.15 -5.15
CA GLY A 9 10.92 8.15 -4.29
C GLY A 9 12.17 7.52 -4.89
N GLY A 10 13.13 7.17 -4.05
CA GLY A 10 14.41 6.56 -4.47
C GLY A 10 14.42 5.03 -4.47
N TRP A 11 13.30 4.38 -4.14
CA TRP A 11 13.25 2.91 -4.06
C TRP A 11 13.13 2.27 -5.44
N GLN A 12 13.77 1.10 -5.61
CA GLN A 12 13.55 0.27 -6.80
C GLN A 12 12.17 -0.37 -6.73
N ILE A 13 11.33 -0.08 -7.74
CA ILE A 13 9.95 -0.57 -7.79
C ILE A 13 9.91 -1.94 -8.48
N ILE A 14 9.38 -2.95 -7.79
CA ILE A 14 9.30 -4.35 -8.26
C ILE A 14 7.86 -4.85 -8.50
N GLY A 15 6.86 -4.00 -8.26
CA GLY A 15 5.45 -4.36 -8.40
C GLY A 15 4.51 -3.23 -7.98
N ARG A 16 3.20 -3.46 -8.16
CA ARG A 16 2.12 -2.54 -7.79
C ARG A 16 0.92 -3.30 -7.25
N THR A 17 0.04 -2.61 -6.53
CA THR A 17 -1.21 -3.16 -5.98
C THR A 17 -2.37 -2.20 -6.25
N ASN A 18 -3.57 -2.74 -6.39
CA ASN A 18 -4.81 -1.96 -6.47
C ASN A 18 -5.44 -1.74 -5.08
N VAL A 19 -4.83 -2.27 -4.01
CA VAL A 19 -5.28 -2.06 -2.63
C VAL A 19 -4.99 -0.60 -2.24
N ALA A 20 -6.04 0.15 -1.91
CA ALA A 20 -5.92 1.52 -1.38
C ALA A 20 -5.35 1.46 0.04
N LEU A 21 -4.11 1.92 0.21
CA LEU A 21 -3.43 1.92 1.51
C LEU A 21 -3.72 3.15 2.36
N PHE A 22 -4.13 4.25 1.71
CA PHE A 22 -4.51 5.49 2.36
C PHE A 22 -5.70 6.13 1.63
N THR A 23 -6.77 6.43 2.37
CA THR A 23 -7.98 7.09 1.87
C THR A 23 -8.35 8.21 2.85
N PRO A 24 -8.01 9.49 2.56
CA PRO A 24 -8.13 10.59 3.52
C PRO A 24 -9.55 10.78 4.09
N GLU A 25 -10.58 10.54 3.29
CA GLU A 25 -11.98 10.77 3.63
C GLU A 25 -12.65 9.58 4.34
N ALA A 26 -11.93 8.46 4.52
CA ALA A 26 -12.46 7.28 5.21
C ALA A 26 -12.43 7.46 6.73
N GLU A 27 -13.36 6.81 7.44
CA GLU A 27 -13.39 6.77 8.91
C GLU A 27 -12.08 6.24 9.51
N SER A 28 -11.43 5.29 8.82
CA SER A 28 -10.07 4.83 9.13
C SER A 28 -9.16 5.07 7.91
N PRO A 29 -8.41 6.19 7.87
CA PRO A 29 -7.70 6.60 6.66
C PRO A 29 -6.58 5.65 6.22
N THR A 30 -5.97 4.90 7.15
CA THR A 30 -4.86 4.00 6.87
C THR A 30 -5.32 2.55 6.88
N PHE A 31 -5.08 1.82 5.80
CA PHE A 31 -5.46 0.41 5.69
C PHE A 31 -4.66 -0.51 6.64
N LEU A 32 -3.38 -0.20 6.88
CA LEU A 32 -2.49 -0.95 7.75
C LEU A 32 -2.25 -0.18 9.05
N LYS A 33 -2.23 -0.90 10.18
CA LYS A 33 -1.88 -0.39 11.50
C LYS A 33 -0.55 -0.97 11.98
N ALA A 34 0.09 -0.27 12.92
CA ALA A 34 1.29 -0.80 13.56
C ALA A 34 0.96 -2.11 14.29
N GLY A 35 1.74 -3.16 14.01
CA GLY A 35 1.51 -4.51 14.53
C GLY A 35 0.83 -5.47 13.55
N ASP A 36 0.31 -4.98 12.42
CA ASP A 36 -0.29 -5.84 11.41
C ASP A 36 0.75 -6.71 10.69
N ASN A 37 0.37 -7.95 10.40
CA ASN A 37 1.17 -8.86 9.57
C ASN A 37 0.75 -8.72 8.11
N VAL A 38 1.71 -8.46 7.22
CA VAL A 38 1.47 -8.26 5.79
C VAL A 38 2.03 -9.42 4.99
N LYS A 39 1.23 -9.97 4.07
CA LYS A 39 1.67 -11.00 3.12
C LYS A 39 1.34 -10.58 1.69
N PHE A 40 2.36 -10.62 0.84
CA PHE A 40 2.24 -10.32 -0.58
C PHE A 40 1.90 -11.58 -1.37
N TYR A 41 1.01 -11.43 -2.35
CA TYR A 41 0.66 -12.48 -3.30
C TYR A 41 0.78 -11.94 -4.72
N LYS A 42 1.17 -12.80 -5.66
CA LYS A 42 1.13 -12.45 -7.08
C LYS A 42 -0.32 -12.32 -7.52
N ALA A 43 -0.68 -11.24 -8.20
CA ALA A 43 -2.00 -11.10 -8.80
C ALA A 43 -2.21 -12.22 -9.83
N ILE A 44 -3.35 -12.90 -9.74
CA ILE A 44 -3.83 -13.82 -10.76
C ILE A 44 -4.83 -13.00 -11.59
N PHE A 45 -4.59 -12.89 -12.90
CA PHE A 45 -5.49 -12.24 -13.84
C PHE A 45 -6.50 -13.25 -14.38
#